data_AF-A0A6V7LPG4-F1
#
_entry.id   AF-A0A6V7LPG4-F1
#
_cell.length_a   1.000
_cell.length_b   1.000
_cell.length_c   1.000
_cell.angle_alpha   90.00
_cell.angle_beta   90.00
_cell.angle_gamma   90.00
#
_symmetry.space_group_name_H-M   'P 1'
#
loop_
_entity.id
_entity.type
_entity.pdbx_description
1 polymer ?
#
loop_
_entity_poly.entity_id
_entity_poly.type
_entity_poly.pdbx_seq_one_letter_code
_entity_poly.pdbx_strand_id
1 'polypeptide(L)' 'EFIRETGNDKIVIRKLDVSSLKSVRAFAEVINREEKKLDVLIHNAGIAGIHRKKLSEDGLELTMATNHFGPFLLTHLLI' A
#
# COMPACT_ATOMS: atom_id res chain seq x y z
N GLU A 1 -9.28 -16.21 -3.65
CA GLU A 1 -9.73 -16.90 -2.41
C GLU A 1 -10.85 -16.13 -1.72
N PHE A 2 -10.62 -14.89 -1.26
CA PHE A 2 -11.62 -14.05 -0.57
C PHE A 2 -13.00 -13.90 -1.25
N ILE A 3 -13.04 -13.67 -2.58
CA ILE A 3 -14.32 -13.57 -3.31
C ILE A 3 -15.13 -14.88 -3.18
N ARG A 4 -14.46 -16.03 -3.28
CA ARG A 4 -15.10 -17.35 -3.18
C ARG A 4 -15.62 -17.63 -1.77
N GLU A 5 -14.87 -17.23 -0.74
CA GLU A 5 -15.24 -17.47 0.67
C GLU A 5 -16.35 -16.55 1.15
N THR A 6 -16.35 -15.28 0.71
CA THR A 6 -17.33 -14.28 1.14
C THR A 6 -18.56 -14.23 0.25
N GLY A 7 -18.48 -14.75 -0.98
CA GLY A 7 -19.51 -14.57 -2.01
C GLY A 7 -19.65 -13.14 -2.52
N ASN A 8 -18.75 -12.22 -2.13
CA ASN A 8 -18.82 -10.81 -2.50
C ASN A 8 -18.00 -10.53 -3.76
N ASP A 9 -18.69 -10.30 -4.87
CA ASP A 9 -18.12 -10.00 -6.19
C ASP A 9 -17.59 -8.56 -6.32
N LYS A 10 -17.90 -7.68 -5.36
CA LYS A 10 -17.42 -6.29 -5.33
C LYS A 10 -16.01 -6.14 -4.76
N ILE A 11 -15.36 -7.23 -4.38
CA ILE A 11 -13.98 -7.19 -3.90
C ILE A 11 -13.05 -7.05 -5.12
N VAL A 12 -12.37 -5.92 -5.19
CA VAL A 12 -11.41 -5.63 -6.25
C VAL A 12 -10.00 -5.73 -5.68
N ILE A 13 -9.13 -6.48 -6.34
CA ILE A 13 -7.72 -6.67 -5.93
C ILE A 13 -6.83 -5.81 -6.81
N ARG A 14 -5.88 -5.11 -6.19
CA ARG A 14 -4.85 -4.29 -6.86
C ARG A 14 -3.51 -4.55 -6.19
N LYS A 15 -2.43 -4.52 -6.97
CA LYS A 15 -1.07 -4.74 -6.47
C LYS A 15 -0.55 -3.48 -5.78
N LEU A 16 -0.05 -3.63 -4.55
CA LEU A 16 0.61 -2.58 -3.80
C LEU A 16 1.75 -3.19 -2.97
N ASP A 17 2.98 -2.79 -3.24
CA ASP A 17 4.10 -2.95 -2.31
C ASP A 17 4.33 -1.63 -1.58
N VAL A 18 4.02 -1.61 -0.29
CA VAL A 18 4.09 -0.39 0.52
C VAL A 18 5.54 0.03 0.81
N SER A 19 6.51 -0.88 0.65
CA SER A 19 7.94 -0.60 0.86
C SER A 19 8.62 0.08 -0.34
N SER A 20 7.94 0.12 -1.49
CA SER A 20 8.40 0.74 -2.74
C SER A 20 7.60 2.02 -3.03
N LEU A 21 8.25 3.17 -3.03
CA LEU A 21 7.58 4.44 -3.33
C LEU A 21 7.08 4.49 -4.78
N LYS A 22 7.76 3.77 -5.69
CA LYS A 22 7.30 3.59 -7.07
C LYS A 22 5.99 2.81 -7.12
N SER A 23 5.88 1.70 -6.37
CA SER A 23 4.64 0.92 -6.31
C SER A 23 3.50 1.72 -5.67
N VAL A 24 3.77 2.52 -4.65
CA VAL A 24 2.77 3.39 -4.00
C VAL A 24 2.20 4.40 -5.00
N ARG A 25 3.05 5.08 -5.77
CA ARG A 25 2.61 6.04 -6.80
C ARG A 25 1.76 5.38 -7.88
N ALA A 26 2.23 4.25 -8.42
CA ALA A 26 1.49 3.51 -9.46
C ALA A 26 0.12 3.04 -8.97
N PHE A 27 0.02 2.60 -7.71
CA PHE A 27 -1.27 2.24 -7.11
C PHE A 27 -2.18 3.46 -6.97
N ALA A 28 -1.68 4.57 -6.43
CA ALA A 28 -2.48 5.79 -6.25
C ALA A 28 -2.99 6.34 -7.59
N GLU A 29 -2.17 6.33 -8.64
CA GLU A 29 -2.57 6.72 -9.99
C GLU A 29 -3.75 5.88 -10.52
N VAL A 30 -3.73 4.56 -10.26
CA VAL A 30 -4.83 3.67 -10.65
C VAL A 30 -6.10 4.01 -9.88
N ILE A 31 -6.02 4.17 -8.56
CA ILE A 31 -7.19 4.50 -7.73
C ILE A 31 -7.79 5.84 -8.12
N ASN A 32 -6.97 6.90 -8.25
CA ASN A 32 -7.46 8.23 -8.63
C ASN A 32 -8.07 8.26 -10.04
N ARG A 33 -7.70 7.33 -10.93
CA ARG A 33 -8.26 7.22 -12.27
C ARG A 33 -9.57 6.42 -12.30
N GLU A 34 -9.65 5.34 -11.53
CA GLU A 34 -10.74 4.36 -11.63
C GLU A 34 -11.86 4.61 -10.61
N GLU A 35 -11.52 5.15 -9.44
CA GLU A 35 -12.45 5.38 -8.34
C GLU A 35 -12.81 6.86 -8.22
N LYS A 36 -14.11 7.16 -8.18
CA LYS A 36 -14.60 8.54 -8.08
C LYS A 36 -14.38 9.16 -6.69
N LYS A 37 -14.26 8.32 -5.66
CA LYS A 37 -14.18 8.73 -4.26
C LYS A 37 -13.53 7.63 -3.42
N LEU A 38 -12.73 8.04 -2.44
CA LEU A 38 -12.25 7.19 -1.35
C LEU A 38 -12.93 7.61 -0.04
N ASP A 39 -13.78 6.74 0.51
CA ASP A 39 -14.46 7.02 1.80
C ASP A 39 -13.60 6.64 3.01
N VAL A 40 -12.88 5.53 2.92
CA VAL A 40 -12.08 4.98 4.03
C VAL A 40 -10.77 4.40 3.49
N LEU A 41 -9.67 4.75 4.15
CA LEU A 41 -8.35 4.18 3.94
C LEU A 41 -7.89 3.49 5.23
N ILE A 42 -7.51 2.22 5.14
CA ILE A 42 -7.02 1.43 6.28
C ILE A 42 -5.57 1.03 6.02
N HIS A 43 -4.64 1.62 6.77
CA HIS A 43 -3.24 1.20 6.76
C HIS A 43 -3.04 0.02 7.72
N ASN A 44 -2.86 -1.16 7.16
CA ASN A 44 -2.64 -2.39 7.94
C ASN A 44 -1.32 -3.11 7.60
N ALA A 45 -0.76 -2.87 6.41
CA ALA A 45 0.51 -3.49 6.04
C ALA A 45 1.62 -3.02 6.98
N GLY A 46 2.33 -3.96 7.59
CA GLY A 46 3.39 -3.67 8.53
C GLY A 46 4.34 -4.85 8.69
N ILE A 47 5.60 -4.53 8.94
CA ILE A 47 6.67 -5.50 9.23
C ILE A 47 7.32 -5.19 10.57
N ALA A 48 7.83 -6.22 11.23
CA ALA A 48 8.58 -6.11 12.48
C ALA A 48 9.66 -7.22 12.53
N GLY A 49 10.58 -7.12 13.49
CA GLY A 49 11.58 -8.16 13.73
C GLY A 49 12.65 -8.28 12.63
N ILE A 50 12.87 -7.22 11.84
CA ILE A 50 13.93 -7.25 10.81
C ILE A 50 15.30 -7.14 11.49
N HIS A 51 16.01 -8.27 11.51
CA HIS A 51 17.39 -8.34 11.99
C HIS A 51 18.34 -7.87 10.89
N ARG A 52 19.25 -6.93 11.23
CA ARG A 52 20.15 -6.16 10.34
C ARG A 52 19.43 -5.05 9.56
N LYS A 53 20.11 -3.91 9.36
CA LYS A 53 19.60 -2.77 8.57
C LYS A 53 19.38 -3.21 7.12
N LYS A 54 18.16 -3.61 6.77
CA LYS A 54 17.74 -3.82 5.38
C LYS A 54 17.25 -2.49 4.81
N LEU A 55 17.54 -2.26 3.54
CA LEU A 55 17.06 -1.11 2.81
C LEU A 55 15.99 -1.55 1.80
N SER A 56 14.99 -0.70 1.58
CA SER A 56 14.08 -0.83 0.44
C SER A 56 14.82 -0.50 -0.87
N GLU A 57 14.15 -0.69 -2.02
CA GLU A 57 14.70 -0.28 -3.32
C GLU A 57 14.97 1.23 -3.41
N ASP A 58 14.28 2.03 -2.60
CA ASP A 58 14.45 3.48 -2.49
C ASP A 58 15.59 3.89 -1.52
N GLY A 59 16.33 2.92 -0.97
CA GLY A 59 17.45 3.18 -0.04
C GLY A 59 17.02 3.58 1.37
N LEU A 60 15.74 3.41 1.73
CA LEU A 60 15.19 3.71 3.05
C LEU A 60 15.28 2.49 3.97
N GLU A 61 15.41 2.69 5.28
CA GLU A 61 15.31 1.56 6.22
C GLU A 61 13.95 0.87 6.03
N LEU A 62 13.97 -0.46 5.86
CA LEU A 62 12.84 -1.21 5.32
C LEU A 62 11.58 -1.12 6.20
N THR A 63 11.75 -1.11 7.53
CA THR A 63 10.64 -0.95 8.49
C THR A 63 10.02 0.44 8.36
N MET A 64 10.83 1.48 8.27
CA MET A 64 10.37 2.86 8.06
C MET A 64 9.70 3.02 6.68
N ALA A 65 10.26 2.41 5.64
CA ALA A 65 9.67 2.41 4.29
C ALA A 65 8.26 1.83 4.31
N THR A 66 8.10 0.63 4.89
CA THR A 66 6.83 -0.11 4.89
C THR A 66 5.80 0.49 5.84
N ASN A 67 6.19 0.80 7.08
CA ASN A 67 5.25 1.10 8.15
C ASN A 67 4.92 2.60 8.26
N HIS A 68 5.74 3.47 7.67
CA HIS A 68 5.61 4.92 7.82
C HIS A 68 5.64 5.69 6.51
N PHE A 69 6.72 5.61 5.74
CA PHE A 69 6.89 6.45 4.53
C PHE A 69 5.93 6.06 3.40
N GLY A 70 5.75 4.76 3.14
CA GLY A 70 4.77 4.27 2.18
C GLY A 70 3.33 4.69 2.53
N PRO A 71 2.83 4.39 3.76
CA PRO A 71 1.51 4.83 4.20
C PRO A 71 1.32 6.35 4.14
N PHE A 72 2.33 7.12 4.58
CA PHE A 72 2.30 8.58 4.51
C PHE A 72 2.16 9.08 3.07
N LEU A 73 3.00 8.59 2.15
CA LEU A 73 2.94 8.96 0.75
C LEU A 73 1.59 8.56 0.12
N LEU A 74 1.12 7.34 0.41
CA LEU A 74 -0.16 6.85 -0.13
C LEU A 74 -1.32 7.74 0.30
N THR A 75 -1.41 8.10 1.58
CA THR A 75 -2.43 9.04 2.07
C THR A 75 -2.32 10.37 1.34
N HIS A 76 -1.11 10.91 1.16
CA HIS A 76 -0.93 12.22 0.53
C HIS A 76 -1.28 12.23 -0.96
N LEU A 77 -1.20 11.09 -1.65
CA LEU A 77 -1.54 10.99 -3.07
C LEU A 77 -3.02 10.71 -3.33
N LEU A 78 -3.77 10.25 -2.32
CA LEU A 78 -5.18 9.88 -2.43
C LEU A 78 -6.15 10.94 -1.87
N ILE A 79 -5.62 12.04 -1.32
CA ILE A 79 -6.39 13.21 -0.84
C ILE A 79 -6.24 14.33 -1.87
#